data_AF-A0ABD5L7P8-F1
#
_entry.id   AF-A0ABD5L7P8-F1
#
_cell.length_a   1.000
_cell.length_b   1.000
_cell.length_c   1.000
_cell.angle_alpha   90.00
_cell.angle_beta   90.00
_cell.angle_gamma   90.00
#
_symmetry.space_group_name_H-M   'P 1'
#
loop_
_entity.id
_entity.type
_entity.pdbx_description
1 polymer ?
#
loop_
_entity_poly.entity_id
_entity_poly.type
_entity_poly.pdbx_seq_one_letter_code
_entity_poly.pdbx_strand_id
1 'polypeptide(L)'
;MPQIVMENLKNLYYDMRSNKLSVQIYNVQLGAISFNVCFSISENPFVLTLTSRTDTPEFFLFNVTNGFKLETFINIDTFKRLQHLLYIGKNSNKLSTKSFFLDLDRKSPTKANLEKIDERKILNLRRDIKYDRERPYFNHWREHITDGKNVTEDNLAKTLALLGREAYDFSRNNNNSAIWSHCPVIRN
;
A
#
# COMPACT_ATOMS: atom_id res chain seq x y z
N MET A 1 -3.82 20.28 -10.62
CA MET A 1 -4.95 19.34 -10.85
C MET A 1 -5.87 19.35 -9.64
N PRO A 2 -7.18 19.11 -9.78
CA PRO A 2 -8.10 19.09 -8.64
C PRO A 2 -7.72 17.98 -7.66
N GLN A 3 -7.77 18.30 -6.37
CA GLN A 3 -7.35 17.44 -5.27
C GLN A 3 -8.40 17.43 -4.17
N ILE A 4 -8.33 16.39 -3.33
CA ILE A 4 -9.15 16.27 -2.14
C ILE A 4 -8.30 15.85 -0.94
N VAL A 5 -8.61 16.40 0.23
CA VAL A 5 -7.97 16.04 1.50
C VAL A 5 -8.72 14.89 2.15
N MET A 6 -7.96 13.90 2.63
CA MET A 6 -8.45 12.71 3.33
C MET A 6 -8.23 12.91 4.85
N GLU A 7 -9.23 13.47 5.55
CA GLU A 7 -9.12 13.87 6.97
C GLU A 7 -9.07 12.65 7.91
N ASN A 8 -9.82 11.60 7.63
CA ASN A 8 -9.75 10.39 8.44
C ASN A 8 -8.42 9.67 8.24
N LEU A 9 -7.93 9.61 6.99
CA LEU A 9 -6.62 9.06 6.69
C LEU A 9 -5.48 9.84 7.35
N LYS A 10 -5.62 11.17 7.44
CA LYS A 10 -4.72 12.04 8.21
C LYS A 10 -4.71 11.69 9.69
N ASN A 11 -5.89 11.52 10.30
CA ASN A 11 -5.99 11.12 11.71
C ASN A 11 -5.37 9.74 11.95
N LEU A 12 -5.64 8.78 11.05
CA LEU A 12 -5.02 7.46 11.07
C LEU A 12 -3.50 7.54 11.01
N TYR A 13 -2.95 8.37 10.13
CA TYR A 13 -1.50 8.57 10.03
C TYR A 13 -0.90 9.03 11.35
N TYR A 14 -1.49 10.01 12.04
CA TYR A 14 -0.94 10.51 13.29
C TYR A 14 -0.95 9.43 14.37
N ASP A 15 -2.00 8.62 14.41
CA ASP A 15 -2.12 7.49 15.34
C ASP A 15 -1.16 6.34 14.98
N MET A 16 -0.93 6.08 13.69
CA MET A 16 0.10 5.13 13.23
C MET A 16 1.50 5.59 13.66
N ARG A 17 1.81 6.89 13.50
CA ARG A 17 3.11 7.47 13.87
C ARG A 17 3.37 7.40 15.36
N SER A 18 2.38 7.71 16.20
CA SER A 18 2.53 7.61 17.66
C SER A 18 2.77 6.17 18.11
N ASN A 19 2.18 5.20 17.41
CA ASN A 19 2.34 3.76 17.66
C ASN A 19 3.49 3.11 16.88
N LYS A 20 4.32 3.88 16.16
CA LYS A 20 5.47 3.39 15.35
C LYS A 20 5.07 2.34 14.29
N LEU A 21 3.89 2.48 13.71
CA LEU A 21 3.38 1.61 12.65
C LEU A 21 3.62 2.23 11.27
N SER A 22 4.07 1.42 10.31
CA SER A 22 4.29 1.84 8.92
C SER A 22 3.14 1.48 7.98
N VAL A 23 2.33 0.49 8.34
CA VAL A 23 1.25 -0.03 7.50
C VAL A 23 -0.01 -0.26 8.34
N GLN A 24 -1.17 0.02 7.74
CA GLN A 24 -2.48 -0.39 8.25
C GLN A 24 -3.26 -1.10 7.14
N ILE A 25 -3.91 -2.20 7.49
CA ILE A 25 -4.81 -2.95 6.60
C ILE A 25 -6.19 -3.00 7.24
N TYR A 26 -7.20 -2.60 6.49
CA TYR A 26 -8.59 -2.59 6.96
C TYR A 26 -9.57 -2.82 5.80
N ASN A 27 -10.84 -3.07 6.15
CA ASN A 27 -11.90 -3.28 5.17
C ASN A 27 -12.81 -2.05 5.12
N VAL A 28 -13.21 -1.68 3.90
CA VAL A 28 -14.23 -0.65 3.68
C VAL A 28 -15.30 -1.18 2.74
N GLN A 29 -16.55 -0.76 2.97
CA GLN A 29 -17.67 -1.07 2.09
C GLN A 29 -18.05 0.18 1.30
N LEU A 30 -17.90 0.18 -0.02
CA LEU A 30 -18.23 1.30 -0.91
C LEU A 30 -19.35 0.87 -1.86
N GLY A 31 -20.58 1.28 -1.53
CA GLY A 31 -21.78 0.76 -2.19
C GLY A 31 -21.93 -0.75 -1.95
N ALA A 32 -22.06 -1.52 -3.02
CA ALA A 32 -22.17 -2.98 -2.97
C ALA A 32 -20.82 -3.71 -2.89
N ILE A 33 -19.70 -3.00 -3.07
CA ILE A 33 -18.36 -3.61 -3.16
C ILE A 33 -17.58 -3.39 -1.86
N SER A 34 -17.04 -4.48 -1.33
CA SER A 34 -16.05 -4.42 -0.23
C SER A 34 -14.64 -4.33 -0.80
N PHE A 35 -13.78 -3.53 -0.17
CA PHE A 35 -12.37 -3.41 -0.51
C PHE A 35 -11.51 -3.75 0.70
N ASN A 36 -10.43 -4.50 0.48
CA ASN A 36 -9.29 -4.50 1.38
C ASN A 36 -8.42 -3.29 1.06
N VAL A 37 -8.21 -2.44 2.05
CA VAL A 37 -7.38 -1.23 1.94
C VAL A 37 -6.04 -1.50 2.62
N CYS A 38 -4.95 -1.12 1.98
CA CYS A 38 -3.62 -1.04 2.60
C CYS A 38 -3.14 0.40 2.54
N PHE A 39 -2.90 1.01 3.69
CA PHE A 39 -2.31 2.34 3.81
C PHE A 39 -0.89 2.21 4.35
N SER A 40 0.10 2.57 3.53
CA SER A 40 1.53 2.50 3.83
C SER A 40 2.12 3.91 3.87
N ILE A 41 2.82 4.22 4.97
CA ILE A 41 3.39 5.54 5.25
C ILE A 41 4.93 5.55 5.18
N SER A 42 5.53 4.46 4.71
CA SER A 42 6.98 4.34 4.51
C SER A 42 7.46 5.11 3.28
N GLU A 43 6.65 5.10 2.23
CA GLU A 43 6.92 5.75 0.94
C GLU A 43 6.68 7.26 0.99
N ASN A 44 7.29 7.99 0.05
CA ASN A 44 6.97 9.39 -0.21
C ASN A 44 6.77 9.58 -1.72
N PRO A 45 5.54 9.85 -2.20
CA PRO A 45 4.29 9.99 -1.45
C PRO A 45 3.86 8.69 -0.74
N PHE A 46 2.97 8.79 0.26
CA PHE A 46 2.40 7.62 0.92
C PHE A 46 1.57 6.80 -0.08
N VAL A 47 1.46 5.49 0.15
CA VAL A 47 0.77 4.58 -0.76
C VAL A 47 -0.56 4.13 -0.14
N LEU A 48 -1.65 4.27 -0.90
CA LEU A 48 -2.97 3.76 -0.56
C LEU A 48 -3.40 2.77 -1.65
N THR A 49 -3.52 1.49 -1.32
CA THR A 49 -4.04 0.49 -2.26
C THR A 49 -5.40 -0.03 -1.85
N LEU A 50 -6.20 -0.35 -2.85
CA LEU A 50 -7.52 -0.95 -2.70
C LEU A 50 -7.56 -2.21 -3.56
N THR A 51 -7.93 -3.32 -2.96
CA THR A 51 -8.22 -4.57 -3.68
C THR A 51 -9.68 -4.95 -3.46
N SER A 52 -10.45 -5.09 -4.54
CA SER A 52 -11.86 -5.46 -4.42
C SER A 52 -12.02 -6.91 -3.95
N ARG A 53 -13.03 -7.14 -3.11
CA ARG A 53 -13.39 -8.46 -2.60
C ARG A 53 -14.54 -9.03 -3.43
N THR A 54 -14.21 -9.38 -4.66
CA THR A 54 -15.10 -9.94 -5.69
C THR A 54 -14.52 -11.25 -6.22
N ASP A 55 -15.29 -12.04 -6.98
CA ASP A 55 -14.77 -13.28 -7.61
C ASP A 55 -13.62 -12.99 -8.59
N THR A 56 -13.59 -11.78 -9.15
CA THR A 56 -12.50 -11.23 -9.95
C THR A 56 -11.92 -9.98 -9.28
N PRO A 57 -10.96 -10.12 -8.34
CA PRO A 57 -10.39 -8.99 -7.61
C PRO A 57 -9.66 -8.00 -8.51
N GLU A 58 -10.02 -6.73 -8.40
CA GLU A 58 -9.37 -5.61 -9.05
C GLU A 58 -8.48 -4.84 -8.06
N PHE A 59 -7.27 -4.48 -8.52
CA PHE A 59 -6.31 -3.71 -7.75
C PHE A 59 -6.23 -2.26 -8.23
N PHE A 60 -6.23 -1.33 -7.26
CA PHE A 60 -6.06 0.09 -7.46
C PHE A 60 -4.98 0.61 -6.52
N LEU A 61 -4.15 1.54 -7.01
CA LEU A 61 -3.09 2.19 -6.26
C LEU A 61 -3.23 3.70 -6.43
N PHE A 62 -3.17 4.42 -5.31
CA PHE A 62 -3.22 5.87 -5.26
C PHE A 62 -2.08 6.41 -4.40
N ASN A 63 -1.47 7.50 -4.86
CA ASN A 63 -0.45 8.23 -4.12
C ASN A 63 -1.12 9.30 -3.24
N VAL A 64 -0.93 9.19 -1.93
CA VAL A 64 -1.38 10.19 -0.96
C VAL A 64 -0.23 11.17 -0.74
N THR A 65 -0.35 12.33 -1.38
CA THR A 65 0.66 13.39 -1.35
C THR A 65 0.58 14.23 -0.08
N ASN A 66 1.57 15.13 0.11
CA ASN A 66 1.67 16.01 1.27
C ASN A 66 0.34 16.74 1.57
N GLY A 67 -0.03 16.74 2.86
CA GLY A 67 -1.32 17.24 3.32
C GLY A 67 -2.48 16.26 3.11
N PHE A 68 -2.19 14.96 2.95
CA PHE A 68 -3.17 13.87 2.78
C PHE A 68 -4.06 14.07 1.56
N LYS A 69 -3.43 14.48 0.47
CA LYS A 69 -4.14 14.84 -0.77
C LYS A 69 -4.10 13.72 -1.79
N LEU A 70 -5.28 13.41 -2.33
CA LEU A 70 -5.46 12.56 -3.50
C LEU A 70 -5.85 13.39 -4.72
N GLU A 71 -5.26 13.08 -5.88
CA GLU A 71 -5.68 13.66 -7.15
C GLU A 71 -7.03 13.07 -7.56
N THR A 72 -8.02 13.92 -7.82
CA THR A 72 -9.35 13.44 -8.22
C THR A 72 -9.42 13.11 -9.72
N PHE A 73 -8.43 13.56 -10.50
CA PHE A 73 -8.30 13.19 -11.91
C PHE A 73 -7.37 11.98 -12.02
N ILE A 74 -7.95 10.79 -11.97
CA ILE A 74 -7.23 9.52 -12.10
C ILE A 74 -7.14 9.11 -13.58
N ASN A 75 -6.15 8.28 -13.91
CA ASN A 75 -5.99 7.74 -15.27
C ASN A 75 -7.30 7.09 -15.77
N ILE A 76 -7.60 7.29 -17.06
CA ILE A 76 -8.85 6.83 -17.70
C ILE A 76 -9.12 5.34 -17.54
N ASP A 77 -8.09 4.49 -17.58
CA ASP A 77 -8.23 3.03 -17.42
C ASP A 77 -8.59 2.68 -15.97
N THR A 78 -7.96 3.36 -15.01
CA THR A 78 -8.28 3.23 -13.59
C THR A 78 -9.72 3.69 -13.32
N PHE A 79 -10.13 4.81 -13.92
CA PHE A 79 -11.49 5.32 -13.81
C PHE A 79 -12.52 4.34 -14.37
N LYS A 80 -12.30 3.83 -15.59
CA LYS A 80 -13.22 2.89 -16.24
C LYS A 80 -13.34 1.58 -15.45
N ARG A 81 -12.23 1.04 -14.97
CA ARG A 81 -12.21 -0.16 -14.11
C ARG A 81 -12.99 0.05 -12.82
N LEU A 82 -12.73 1.16 -12.13
CA LEU A 82 -13.46 1.51 -10.90
C LEU A 82 -14.96 1.74 -11.16
N GLN A 83 -15.31 2.43 -12.25
CA GLN A 83 -16.69 2.67 -12.63
C GLN A 83 -17.40 1.36 -12.95
N HIS A 84 -16.77 0.48 -13.75
CA HIS A 84 -17.31 -0.83 -14.07
C HIS A 84 -17.58 -1.62 -12.78
N LEU A 85 -16.56 -1.77 -11.93
CA LEU A 85 -16.65 -2.51 -10.68
C LEU A 85 -17.78 -2.02 -9.75
N LEU A 86 -17.96 -0.70 -9.60
CA LEU A 86 -18.94 -0.14 -8.69
C LEU A 86 -20.39 -0.16 -9.24
N TYR A 87 -20.57 -0.24 -10.55
CA TYR A 87 -21.87 -0.06 -11.21
C TYR A 87 -22.27 -1.21 -12.15
N ILE A 88 -21.66 -2.40 -12.01
CA ILE A 88 -22.07 -3.60 -12.75
C ILE A 88 -23.60 -3.76 -12.69
N GLY A 89 -24.26 -3.80 -13.85
CA GLY A 89 -25.71 -4.02 -13.98
C GLY A 89 -26.61 -2.82 -13.68
N LYS A 90 -26.07 -1.61 -13.45
CA LYS A 90 -26.87 -0.40 -13.21
C LYS A 90 -26.75 0.59 -14.37
N ASN A 91 -27.89 0.91 -15.00
CA ASN A 91 -28.01 2.12 -15.81
C ASN A 91 -28.05 3.32 -14.86
N SER A 92 -27.12 4.25 -15.05
CA SER A 92 -27.00 5.52 -14.30
C SER A 92 -26.29 5.42 -12.95
N ASN A 93 -25.00 5.76 -12.95
CA ASN A 93 -24.51 6.96 -12.29
C ASN A 93 -23.12 7.30 -12.84
N LYS A 94 -22.84 8.59 -13.04
CA LYS A 94 -21.47 9.05 -13.32
C LYS A 94 -20.65 8.84 -12.06
N LEU A 95 -19.62 7.99 -12.12
CA LEU A 95 -18.64 7.90 -11.05
C LEU A 95 -18.02 9.30 -10.87
N SER A 96 -18.17 9.87 -9.67
CA SER A 96 -17.39 11.02 -9.25
C SER A 96 -16.23 10.51 -8.41
N THR A 97 -15.01 10.55 -8.94
CA THR A 97 -13.79 10.17 -8.20
C THR A 97 -13.66 10.95 -6.90
N LYS A 98 -14.06 12.23 -6.90
CA LYS A 98 -14.11 13.06 -5.69
C LYS A 98 -15.05 12.46 -4.64
N SER A 99 -16.27 12.10 -5.04
CA SER A 99 -17.26 11.51 -4.12
C SER A 99 -16.83 10.13 -3.64
N PHE A 100 -16.19 9.33 -4.50
CA PHE A 100 -15.63 8.04 -4.14
C PHE A 100 -14.56 8.18 -3.05
N PHE A 101 -13.59 9.09 -3.21
CA PHE A 101 -12.56 9.31 -2.19
C PHE A 101 -13.13 9.87 -0.88
N LEU A 102 -14.15 10.75 -0.92
CA LEU A 102 -14.83 11.19 0.30
C LEU A 102 -15.50 10.04 1.05
N ASP A 103 -16.19 9.14 0.34
CA ASP A 103 -16.85 7.99 0.96
C ASP A 103 -15.82 6.99 1.51
N LEU A 104 -14.73 6.77 0.78
CA LEU A 104 -13.57 6.01 1.27
C LEU A 104 -13.03 6.60 2.57
N ASP A 105 -12.70 7.89 2.58
CA ASP A 105 -12.12 8.56 3.76
C ASP A 105 -13.04 8.44 4.98
N ARG A 106 -14.33 8.76 4.82
CA ARG A 106 -15.31 8.69 5.92
C ARG A 106 -15.40 7.30 6.55
N LYS A 107 -15.12 6.25 5.78
CA LYS A 107 -15.15 4.85 6.24
C LYS A 107 -13.78 4.32 6.66
N SER A 108 -12.71 5.05 6.38
CA SER A 108 -11.39 4.72 6.90
C SER A 108 -11.35 4.90 8.42
N PRO A 109 -10.69 4.00 9.16
CA PRO A 109 -10.51 4.15 10.59
C PRO A 109 -9.63 5.37 10.87
N THR A 110 -9.85 6.02 12.02
CA THR A 110 -9.00 7.13 12.49
C THR A 110 -7.99 6.69 13.55
N LYS A 111 -8.08 5.43 14.00
CA LYS A 111 -7.22 4.79 14.99
C LYS A 111 -6.58 3.55 14.39
N ALA A 112 -5.29 3.36 14.65
CA ALA A 112 -4.54 2.24 14.15
C ALA A 112 -4.87 0.97 14.93
N ASN A 113 -5.00 -0.15 14.22
CA ASN A 113 -4.97 -1.46 14.84
C ASN A 113 -3.49 -1.80 15.17
N LEU A 114 -3.23 -2.14 16.44
CA LEU A 114 -1.90 -2.44 16.95
C LEU A 114 -1.45 -3.90 16.72
N GLU A 115 -2.35 -4.75 16.21
CA GLU A 115 -2.02 -6.11 15.83
C GLU A 115 -0.90 -6.13 14.78
N LYS A 116 0.10 -6.99 15.00
CA LYS A 116 1.18 -7.18 14.04
C LYS A 116 0.60 -7.69 12.71
N ILE A 117 0.89 -6.97 11.64
CA ILE A 117 0.52 -7.37 10.28
C ILE A 117 1.54 -8.36 9.75
N ASP A 118 1.06 -9.50 9.25
CA ASP A 118 1.87 -10.49 8.52
C ASP A 118 2.35 -9.88 7.18
N GLU A 119 3.65 -9.97 6.90
CA GLU A 119 4.29 -9.46 5.69
C GLU A 119 3.65 -10.03 4.41
N ARG A 120 3.13 -11.28 4.46
CA ARG A 120 2.34 -11.89 3.38
C ARG A 120 1.08 -11.10 3.06
N LYS A 121 0.37 -10.61 4.09
CA LYS A 121 -0.84 -9.80 3.90
C LYS A 121 -0.51 -8.48 3.22
N ILE A 122 0.60 -7.85 3.60
CA ILE A 122 1.09 -6.62 2.96
C ILE A 122 1.38 -6.89 1.48
N LEU A 123 2.17 -7.92 1.17
CA LEU A 123 2.46 -8.28 -0.22
C LEU A 123 1.18 -8.56 -1.00
N ASN A 124 0.25 -9.36 -0.48
CA ASN A 124 -1.04 -9.65 -1.12
C ASN A 124 -1.81 -8.39 -1.55
N LEU A 125 -1.75 -7.32 -0.75
CA LEU A 125 -2.38 -6.02 -1.04
C LEU A 125 -1.48 -5.00 -1.73
N ARG A 126 -0.18 -5.27 -1.88
CA ARG A 126 0.79 -4.47 -2.62
C ARG A 126 1.20 -5.22 -3.88
N ARG A 127 0.25 -5.39 -4.81
CA ARG A 127 0.49 -6.08 -6.10
C ARG A 127 1.46 -5.34 -7.02
N ASP A 128 1.74 -4.07 -6.72
CA ASP A 128 2.81 -3.28 -7.34
C ASP A 128 4.21 -3.84 -7.02
N ILE A 129 4.39 -4.55 -5.89
CA ILE A 129 5.66 -5.20 -5.53
C ILE A 129 5.74 -6.57 -6.20
N LYS A 130 6.59 -6.66 -7.22
CA LYS A 130 6.80 -7.88 -8.04
C LYS A 130 8.00 -8.71 -7.61
N TYR A 131 9.04 -8.08 -7.08
CA TYR A 131 10.31 -8.72 -6.74
C TYR A 131 10.16 -9.77 -5.64
N ASP A 132 10.58 -11.01 -5.91
CA ASP A 132 10.59 -12.14 -4.96
C ASP A 132 9.29 -12.24 -4.13
N ARG A 133 8.14 -12.02 -4.77
CA ARG A 133 6.87 -11.83 -4.06
C ARG A 133 6.46 -13.04 -3.21
N GLU A 134 6.86 -14.22 -3.67
CA GLU A 134 6.61 -15.51 -3.02
C GLU A 134 7.46 -15.71 -1.76
N ARG A 135 8.40 -14.80 -1.51
CA ARG A 135 9.32 -14.80 -0.38
C ARG A 135 9.03 -13.61 0.55
N PRO A 136 8.04 -13.68 1.44
CA PRO A 136 7.62 -12.55 2.27
C PRO A 136 8.55 -12.26 3.45
N TYR A 137 9.39 -13.23 3.86
CA TYR A 137 10.13 -13.13 5.10
C TYR A 137 11.54 -12.63 4.88
N PHE A 138 11.93 -11.61 5.63
CA PHE A 138 13.33 -11.21 5.68
C PHE A 138 14.20 -12.36 6.22
N ASN A 139 15.35 -12.58 5.57
CA ASN A 139 16.33 -13.59 5.95
C ASN A 139 17.60 -12.94 6.51
N HIS A 140 18.36 -12.27 5.65
CA HIS A 140 19.61 -11.59 6.01
C HIS A 140 19.92 -10.45 5.01
N TRP A 141 20.90 -9.62 5.36
CA TRP A 141 21.48 -8.63 4.45
C TRP A 141 22.62 -9.27 3.65
N ARG A 142 22.67 -8.98 2.34
CA ARG A 142 23.81 -9.32 1.49
C ARG A 142 24.54 -8.04 1.10
N GLU A 143 25.79 -7.94 1.49
CA GLU A 143 26.68 -6.85 1.07
C GLU A 143 27.22 -7.12 -0.34
N HIS A 144 27.31 -6.06 -1.15
CA HIS A 144 27.79 -6.14 -2.53
C HIS A 144 29.15 -5.47 -2.75
N ILE A 145 29.91 -5.23 -1.68
CA ILE A 145 31.22 -4.56 -1.73
C ILE A 145 32.21 -5.35 -2.60
N THR A 146 32.16 -6.68 -2.56
CA THR A 146 33.17 -7.55 -3.19
C THR A 146 32.68 -8.31 -4.43
N ASP A 147 31.39 -8.31 -4.74
CA ASP A 147 30.80 -9.11 -5.82
C ASP A 147 30.49 -8.31 -7.10
N GLY A 148 30.78 -7.00 -7.09
CA GLY A 148 30.58 -6.09 -8.21
C GLY A 148 29.10 -5.82 -8.53
N LYS A 149 28.18 -6.21 -7.64
CA LYS A 149 26.74 -5.99 -7.83
C LYS A 149 26.28 -4.73 -7.11
N ASN A 150 25.04 -4.35 -7.37
CA ASN A 150 24.38 -3.28 -6.63
C ASN A 150 23.01 -3.75 -6.17
N VAL A 151 22.56 -3.20 -5.04
CA VAL A 151 21.16 -3.29 -4.64
C VAL A 151 20.27 -2.72 -5.73
N THR A 152 19.18 -3.43 -6.04
CA THR A 152 18.25 -3.03 -7.11
C THR A 152 17.10 -2.20 -6.56
N GLU A 153 16.52 -1.32 -7.39
CA GLU A 153 15.33 -0.55 -7.03
C GLU A 153 14.15 -1.44 -6.63
N ASP A 154 14.01 -2.59 -7.28
CA ASP A 154 13.00 -3.61 -6.96
C ASP A 154 13.19 -4.21 -5.56
N ASN A 155 14.44 -4.48 -5.16
CA ASN A 155 14.77 -4.94 -3.81
C ASN A 155 14.51 -3.84 -2.78
N LEU A 156 14.90 -2.61 -3.10
CA LEU A 156 14.68 -1.44 -2.26
C LEU A 156 13.18 -1.16 -2.05
N ALA A 157 12.36 -1.23 -3.10
CA ALA A 157 10.92 -1.01 -3.03
C ALA A 157 10.25 -2.02 -2.08
N LYS A 158 10.63 -3.30 -2.16
CA LYS A 158 10.14 -4.32 -1.24
C LYS A 158 10.64 -4.11 0.19
N THR A 159 11.91 -3.75 0.36
CA THR A 159 12.50 -3.41 1.66
C THR A 159 11.73 -2.27 2.33
N LEU A 160 11.45 -1.21 1.58
CA LEU A 160 10.71 -0.06 2.08
C LEU A 160 9.29 -0.42 2.53
N ALA A 161 8.59 -1.24 1.73
CA ALA A 161 7.22 -1.63 2.02
C ALA A 161 7.09 -2.61 3.20
N LEU A 162 8.07 -3.50 3.40
CA LEU A 162 7.99 -4.55 4.43
C LEU A 162 8.75 -4.22 5.72
N LEU A 163 9.89 -3.52 5.62
CA LEU A 163 10.76 -3.21 6.76
C LEU A 163 10.82 -1.71 7.08
N GLY A 164 10.26 -0.85 6.22
CA GLY A 164 10.18 0.58 6.47
C GLY A 164 11.41 1.37 6.04
N ARG A 165 11.35 2.69 6.32
CA ARG A 165 12.30 3.68 5.81
C ARG A 165 13.72 3.49 6.32
N GLU A 166 13.90 3.15 7.59
CA GLU A 166 15.23 2.95 8.19
C GLU A 166 15.99 1.80 7.50
N ALA A 167 15.31 0.67 7.24
CA ALA A 167 15.88 -0.46 6.52
C ALA A 167 16.19 -0.13 5.05
N TYR A 168 15.33 0.66 4.39
CA TYR A 168 15.59 1.16 3.04
C TYR A 168 16.84 2.04 3.00
N ASP A 169 16.96 3.01 3.92
CA ASP A 169 18.10 3.93 3.96
C ASP A 169 19.39 3.16 4.26
N PHE A 170 19.35 2.17 5.18
CA PHE A 170 20.47 1.26 5.42
C PHE A 170 20.87 0.47 4.16
N SER A 171 19.90 -0.14 3.48
CA SER A 171 20.11 -0.93 2.27
C SER A 171 20.76 -0.13 1.16
N ARG A 172 20.23 1.08 0.90
CA ARG A 172 20.71 1.99 -0.14
C ARG A 172 22.09 2.55 0.17
N ASN A 173 22.32 3.03 1.40
CA ASN A 173 23.56 3.72 1.75
C ASN A 173 24.77 2.76 1.83
N ASN A 174 24.53 1.49 2.15
CA ASN A 174 25.59 0.49 2.31
C ASN A 174 25.72 -0.46 1.11
N ASN A 175 24.92 -0.27 0.05
CA ASN A 175 24.82 -1.21 -1.08
C ASN A 175 24.53 -2.65 -0.63
N ASN A 176 23.55 -2.80 0.26
CA ASN A 176 23.17 -4.06 0.89
C ASN A 176 21.78 -4.50 0.43
N SER A 177 21.63 -5.66 -0.19
CA SER A 177 20.31 -6.20 -0.52
C SER A 177 19.67 -6.91 0.66
N ALA A 178 18.38 -6.67 0.90
CA ALA A 178 17.60 -7.54 1.78
C ALA A 178 17.32 -8.87 1.05
N ILE A 179 17.72 -9.99 1.64
CA ILE A 179 17.45 -11.32 1.10
C ILE A 179 16.18 -11.88 1.74
N TRP A 180 15.32 -12.49 0.93
CA TRP A 180 14.00 -12.94 1.34
C TRP A 180 13.84 -14.46 1.25
N SER A 181 12.95 -15.01 2.10
CA SER A 181 12.64 -16.45 2.22
C SER A 181 11.14 -16.73 2.10
N HIS A 182 10.80 -17.95 1.66
CA HIS A 182 9.42 -18.47 1.58
C HIS A 182 8.86 -18.82 2.97
N CYS A 183 9.73 -19.20 3.90
CA CYS A 183 9.41 -19.53 5.28
C CYS A 183 10.06 -18.55 6.26
N PRO A 184 9.43 -18.29 7.42
CA PRO A 184 10.07 -17.50 8.48
C PRO A 184 11.40 -18.15 8.83
N VAL A 185 12.45 -17.33 8.99
CA VAL A 185 13.70 -17.84 9.57
C VAL A 185 13.43 -18.12 11.04
N ILE A 186 13.15 -19.38 11.37
CA ILE A 186 13.16 -19.85 12.75
C ILE A 186 14.62 -19.85 13.16
N ARG A 187 15.01 -18.93 14.03
CA ARG A 187 16.30 -19.01 14.71
C ARG A 187 16.16 -20.11 15.76
N ASN A 188 16.92 -21.18 15.60
CA ASN A 188 17.22 -22.11 16.70
C ASN A 188 18.08 -21.40 17.74
#